data_AF-A0AAN8QHA2-F1
#
_entry.id   AF-A0AAN8QHA2-F1
#
_cell.length_a   1.000
_cell.length_b   1.000
_cell.length_c   1.000
_cell.angle_alpha   90.00
_cell.angle_beta   90.00
_cell.angle_gamma   90.00
#
_symmetry.space_group_name_H-M   'P 1'
#
loop_
_entity.id
_entity.type
_entity.pdbx_description
1 polymer ?
#
loop_
_entity_poly.entity_id
_entity_poly.type
_entity_poly.pdbx_seq_one_letter_code
_entity_poly.pdbx_strand_id
1 'polypeptide(L)'
;MTTSARQLRTATLLLVTPLSVSPACNPKYPDYDKTGSICVSEHIDDTLTRYRWLVSFPAGPDGVTAPMREVDFDTFFTSSKMITLDSVYFQAGSRVQCAARAVNSNKDEGLELSSPIATVSLGEGMCQPRKVGTVGAEPFSAKLRYTGAEDPDHPNLI
;
A
#
# COMPACT_ATOMS: atom_id res chain seq x y z
N MET A 1 -6.96 28.49 -20.71
CA MET A 1 -6.11 27.30 -20.93
C MET A 1 -6.55 26.25 -19.92
N THR A 2 -7.42 25.36 -20.36
CA THR A 2 -8.14 24.35 -19.56
C THR A 2 -7.30 23.08 -19.46
N THR A 3 -6.68 22.85 -18.32
CA THR A 3 -6.04 21.57 -18.01
C THR A 3 -7.12 20.52 -17.80
N SER A 4 -7.17 19.58 -18.75
CA SER A 4 -8.18 18.53 -18.90
C SER A 4 -8.27 17.62 -17.67
N ALA A 5 -9.46 17.53 -17.08
CA ALA A 5 -9.84 16.63 -15.98
C ALA A 5 -9.80 15.12 -16.33
N ARG A 6 -9.08 14.73 -17.39
CA ARG A 6 -8.93 13.32 -17.83
C ARG A 6 -7.90 12.51 -17.05
N GLN A 7 -7.04 13.16 -16.26
CA GLN A 7 -5.87 12.50 -15.65
C GLN A 7 -6.16 11.73 -14.35
N LEU A 8 -7.37 11.84 -13.79
CA LEU A 8 -7.69 11.36 -12.44
C LEU A 8 -8.58 10.09 -12.44
N ARG A 9 -8.49 9.25 -13.48
CA ARG A 9 -9.48 8.19 -13.75
C ARG A 9 -9.23 6.81 -13.14
N THR A 10 -8.18 6.59 -12.38
CA THR A 10 -7.95 5.25 -11.82
C THR A 10 -7.05 5.32 -10.61
N ALA A 11 -7.62 5.59 -9.46
CA ALA A 11 -6.98 5.42 -8.17
C ALA A 11 -7.46 4.07 -7.63
N THR A 12 -6.64 3.03 -7.75
CA THR A 12 -6.90 1.65 -7.32
C THR A 12 -6.27 1.45 -5.95
N LEU A 13 -7.10 1.22 -4.92
CA LEU A 13 -6.63 0.73 -3.64
C LEU A 13 -6.10 -0.70 -3.84
N LEU A 14 -4.96 -1.04 -3.24
CA LEU A 14 -4.50 -2.42 -3.20
C LEU A 14 -5.33 -3.19 -2.16
N LEU A 15 -6.25 -4.05 -2.59
CA LEU A 15 -6.61 -5.27 -1.86
C LEU A 15 -5.99 -6.38 -2.69
N VAL A 16 -4.67 -6.37 -2.77
CA VAL A 16 -3.95 -7.52 -3.30
C VAL A 16 -4.07 -8.59 -2.23
N THR A 17 -4.36 -9.82 -2.64
CA THR A 17 -3.78 -11.00 -1.98
C THR A 17 -2.44 -10.61 -1.36
N PRO A 18 -2.29 -10.73 -0.03
CA PRO A 18 -1.43 -9.84 0.73
C PRO A 18 -0.09 -9.73 0.03
N LEU A 19 0.25 -8.52 -0.44
CA LEU A 19 1.59 -8.23 -0.96
C LEU A 19 2.58 -8.18 0.22
N SER A 20 2.47 -9.15 1.13
CA SER A 20 3.31 -9.29 2.28
C SER A 20 4.60 -9.92 1.81
N VAL A 21 5.68 -9.16 1.85
CA VAL A 21 6.98 -9.79 2.07
C VAL A 21 6.90 -10.40 3.47
N SER A 22 6.83 -11.73 3.54
CA SER A 22 7.00 -12.41 4.82
C SER A 22 8.51 -12.53 5.01
N PRO A 23 9.14 -11.77 5.91
CA PRO A 23 10.54 -12.00 6.23
C PRO A 23 10.70 -13.45 6.70
N ALA A 24 11.90 -14.02 6.57
CA ALA A 24 12.17 -15.40 6.97
C ALA A 24 11.81 -15.68 8.46
N CYS A 25 11.71 -14.63 9.27
CA CYS A 25 11.32 -14.69 10.67
C CYS A 25 9.82 -14.50 10.94
N ASN A 26 9.00 -14.39 9.90
CA ASN A 26 7.55 -14.38 10.03
C ASN A 26 7.03 -15.83 10.12
N PRO A 27 6.17 -16.18 11.08
CA PRO A 27 5.58 -17.53 11.16
C PRO A 27 4.79 -17.98 9.93
N LYS A 28 4.34 -17.03 9.08
CA LYS A 28 3.65 -17.32 7.81
C LYS A 28 4.62 -17.61 6.66
N TYR A 29 5.93 -17.49 6.87
CA TYR A 29 6.93 -17.78 5.86
C TYR A 29 6.96 -19.30 5.56
N PRO A 30 6.95 -19.72 4.29
CA PRO A 30 6.83 -21.14 3.92
C PRO A 30 7.90 -22.06 4.53
N ASP A 31 9.12 -21.53 4.76
CA ASP A 31 10.24 -22.28 5.34
C ASP A 31 10.51 -21.87 6.80
N TYR A 32 9.51 -21.35 7.53
CA TYR A 32 9.68 -20.89 8.92
C TYR A 32 10.20 -21.98 9.86
N ASP A 33 9.87 -23.25 9.63
CA ASP A 33 10.40 -24.37 10.43
C ASP A 33 11.93 -24.46 10.39
N LYS A 34 12.57 -23.94 9.33
CA LYS A 34 14.03 -23.91 9.19
C LYS A 34 14.65 -22.67 9.80
N THR A 35 13.94 -21.54 9.78
CA THR A 35 14.47 -20.21 10.13
C THR A 35 14.05 -19.77 11.53
N GLY A 36 12.96 -20.31 12.07
CA GLY A 36 12.33 -19.88 13.32
C GLY A 36 13.25 -20.00 14.54
N SER A 37 14.05 -21.07 14.63
CA SER A 37 15.02 -21.25 15.73
C SER A 37 16.07 -20.14 15.76
N ILE A 38 16.57 -19.72 14.59
CA ILE A 38 17.53 -18.61 14.43
C ILE A 38 16.84 -17.27 14.75
N CYS A 39 15.62 -17.08 14.28
CA CYS A 39 14.87 -15.86 14.53
C CYS A 39 14.57 -15.65 16.03
N VAL A 40 14.24 -16.72 16.74
CA VAL A 40 14.05 -16.69 18.20
C VAL A 40 15.38 -16.45 18.92
N SER A 41 16.48 -17.09 18.50
CA SER A 41 17.79 -16.87 19.15
C SER A 41 18.31 -15.45 18.96
N GLU A 42 18.11 -14.88 17.76
CA GLU A 42 18.50 -13.52 17.42
C GLU A 42 17.46 -12.46 17.83
N HIS A 43 16.35 -12.86 18.46
CA HIS A 43 15.29 -11.95 18.92
C HIS A 43 14.76 -11.05 17.79
N ILE A 44 14.54 -11.63 16.61
CA ILE A 44 14.00 -10.95 15.43
C ILE A 44 12.48 -11.13 15.43
N ASP A 45 11.76 -10.02 15.40
CA ASP A 45 10.30 -9.97 15.31
C ASP A 45 9.84 -9.08 14.14
N ASP A 46 8.62 -9.29 13.67
CA ASP A 46 7.96 -8.49 12.64
C ASP A 46 7.87 -7.02 13.07
N THR A 47 7.79 -6.74 14.37
CA THR A 47 7.71 -5.38 14.93
C THR A 47 9.03 -4.60 14.80
N LEU A 48 10.17 -5.29 14.83
CA LEU A 48 11.50 -4.69 14.66
C LEU A 48 11.91 -4.62 13.19
N THR A 49 11.35 -5.52 12.36
CA THR A 49 11.60 -5.58 10.93
C THR A 49 11.22 -4.26 10.26
N ARG A 50 12.13 -3.71 9.45
CA ARG A 50 11.87 -2.50 8.67
C ARG A 50 11.28 -2.88 7.32
N TYR A 51 10.10 -2.37 7.05
CA TYR A 51 9.43 -2.51 5.76
C TYR A 51 9.60 -1.24 4.93
N ARG A 52 9.75 -1.44 3.63
CA ARG A 52 9.81 -0.38 2.62
C ARG A 52 8.89 -0.76 1.48
N TRP A 53 8.17 0.23 0.96
CA TRP A 53 7.32 0.07 -0.21
C TRP A 53 7.91 0.84 -1.37
N LEU A 54 8.13 0.15 -2.47
CA LEU A 54 8.69 0.70 -3.69
C LEU A 54 7.60 0.72 -4.76
N VAL A 55 7.49 1.83 -5.48
CA VAL A 55 6.44 2.03 -6.49
C VAL A 55 7.01 2.67 -7.74
N SER A 56 6.48 2.29 -8.91
CA SER A 56 6.76 2.98 -10.17
C SER A 56 5.49 3.24 -10.96
N PHE A 57 5.60 4.18 -11.89
CA PHE A 57 4.58 4.38 -12.92
C PHE A 57 4.39 3.12 -13.76
N PRO A 58 3.22 2.99 -14.42
CA PRO A 58 3.00 1.96 -15.42
C PRO A 58 4.11 1.95 -16.48
N ALA A 59 4.32 0.79 -17.09
CA ALA A 59 5.20 0.70 -18.26
C ALA A 59 4.70 1.63 -19.37
N GLY A 60 5.62 2.26 -20.08
CA GLY A 60 5.31 3.03 -21.27
C GLY A 60 4.72 2.15 -22.39
N PRO A 61 4.17 2.74 -23.45
CA PRO A 61 3.67 1.99 -24.60
C PRO A 61 4.72 1.10 -25.29
N ASP A 62 5.99 1.45 -25.13
CA ASP A 62 7.18 0.74 -25.59
C ASP A 62 7.65 -0.36 -24.60
N GLY A 63 6.95 -0.53 -23.48
CA GLY A 63 7.31 -1.47 -22.41
C GLY A 63 8.41 -0.96 -21.48
N VAL A 64 8.95 0.25 -21.70
CA VAL A 64 10.00 0.82 -20.84
C VAL A 64 9.41 1.20 -19.49
N THR A 65 10.04 0.75 -18.41
CA THR A 65 9.57 1.03 -17.06
C THR A 65 10.44 2.07 -16.35
N ALA A 66 9.80 2.96 -15.60
CA ALA A 66 10.51 3.83 -14.67
C ALA A 66 11.16 3.03 -13.52
N PRO A 67 12.26 3.53 -12.93
CA PRO A 67 12.83 2.93 -11.73
C PRO A 67 11.82 3.00 -10.57
N MET A 68 11.85 1.97 -9.73
CA MET A 68 11.05 1.92 -8.51
C MET A 68 11.55 2.98 -7.51
N ARG A 69 10.62 3.67 -6.84
CA ARG A 69 10.90 4.70 -5.84
C ARG A 69 10.19 4.40 -4.55
N GLU A 70 10.83 4.74 -3.44
CA GLU A 70 10.28 4.50 -2.12
C GLU A 70 9.07 5.40 -1.82
N VAL A 71 8.09 4.82 -1.13
CA VAL A 71 6.97 5.48 -0.51
C VAL A 71 7.32 5.73 0.95
N ASP A 72 7.68 6.98 1.27
CA ASP A 72 7.98 7.43 2.62
C ASP A 72 6.98 8.51 3.04
N PHE A 73 5.71 8.10 3.18
CA PHE A 73 4.69 8.95 3.77
C PHE A 73 3.73 8.09 4.59
N ASP A 74 3.34 8.63 5.75
CA ASP A 74 2.32 8.04 6.59
C ASP A 74 0.96 8.69 6.28
N THR A 75 -0.10 7.88 6.33
CA THR A 75 -1.47 8.37 6.31
C THR A 75 -1.99 8.51 7.74
N PHE A 76 -3.16 9.11 7.92
CA PHE A 76 -3.77 9.23 9.25
C PHE A 76 -4.05 7.87 9.93
N PHE A 77 -4.29 6.82 9.14
CA PHE A 77 -4.71 5.51 9.66
C PHE A 77 -3.63 4.42 9.59
N THR A 78 -2.56 4.63 8.82
CA THR A 78 -1.51 3.62 8.61
C THR A 78 -0.19 4.25 8.14
N SER A 79 0.92 3.57 8.42
CA SER A 79 2.27 3.99 8.08
C SER A 79 2.83 3.18 6.90
N SER A 80 3.65 3.81 6.05
CA SER A 80 4.36 3.09 4.99
C SER A 80 5.53 2.22 5.49
N LYS A 81 5.74 2.12 6.81
CA LYS A 81 6.81 1.31 7.42
C LYS A 81 6.31 0.00 8.01
N MET A 82 5.04 -0.33 7.78
CA MET A 82 4.40 -1.57 8.24
C MET A 82 4.46 -2.68 7.19
N ILE A 83 4.23 -3.92 7.64
CA ILE A 83 4.16 -5.13 6.80
C ILE A 83 3.03 -5.07 5.75
N THR A 84 2.00 -4.25 5.99
CA THR A 84 0.91 -3.96 5.05
C THR A 84 0.95 -2.50 4.60
N LEU A 85 0.66 -2.26 3.31
CA LEU A 85 0.45 -0.93 2.78
C LEU A 85 -1.05 -0.73 2.52
N ASP A 86 -1.73 -0.23 3.54
CA ASP A 86 -3.16 0.05 3.48
C ASP A 86 -3.43 1.52 3.15
N SER A 87 -4.65 1.86 2.77
CA SER A 87 -5.09 3.26 2.57
C SER A 87 -4.33 4.08 1.52
N VAL A 88 -3.59 3.44 0.60
CA VAL A 88 -2.91 4.10 -0.52
C VAL A 88 -3.51 3.67 -1.86
N TYR A 89 -3.83 4.65 -2.70
CA TYR A 89 -4.36 4.42 -4.04
C TYR A 89 -3.27 4.57 -5.11
N PHE A 90 -3.22 3.64 -6.05
CA PHE A 90 -2.28 3.63 -7.15
C PHE A 90 -2.96 3.78 -8.50
N GLN A 91 -2.22 4.28 -9.49
CA GLN A 91 -2.73 4.27 -10.86
C GLN A 91 -2.87 2.82 -11.36
N ALA A 92 -3.88 2.56 -12.19
CA ALA A 92 -3.94 1.29 -12.94
C ALA A 92 -2.64 1.07 -13.74
N GLY A 93 -2.07 -0.14 -13.63
CA GLY A 93 -0.79 -0.49 -14.21
C GLY A 93 0.43 -0.05 -13.41
N SER A 94 0.28 0.71 -12.31
CA SER A 94 1.40 1.02 -11.41
C SER A 94 2.05 -0.25 -10.92
N ARG A 95 3.35 -0.18 -10.67
CA ARG A 95 4.14 -1.33 -10.19
C ARG A 95 4.47 -1.10 -8.74
N VAL A 96 4.33 -2.14 -7.92
CA VAL A 96 4.50 -2.08 -6.46
C VAL A 96 5.35 -3.27 -6.02
N GLN A 97 6.26 -3.02 -5.09
CA GLN A 97 7.14 -4.02 -4.52
C GLN A 97 7.34 -3.73 -3.04
N CYS A 98 7.31 -4.77 -2.22
CA CYS A 98 7.67 -4.66 -0.81
C CYS A 98 9.12 -5.11 -0.62
N ALA A 99 9.86 -4.43 0.25
CA ALA A 99 11.16 -4.83 0.72
C ALA A 99 11.15 -4.87 2.25
N ALA A 100 11.75 -5.91 2.82
CA ALA A 100 11.87 -6.07 4.26
C ALA A 100 13.30 -6.34 4.67
N ARG A 101 13.67 -5.75 5.80
CA ARG A 101 14.97 -5.92 6.43
C ARG A 101 14.76 -6.27 7.89
N ALA A 102 15.12 -7.50 8.24
CA ALA A 102 15.08 -7.97 9.61
C ALA A 102 16.03 -7.13 10.49
N VAL A 103 15.59 -6.84 11.71
CA VAL A 103 16.39 -6.12 12.71
C VAL A 103 16.34 -6.92 14.01
N ASN A 104 17.50 -7.20 14.60
CA ASN A 104 17.60 -7.91 15.88
C ASN A 104 17.38 -6.94 17.06
N SER A 105 17.37 -7.48 18.29
CA SER A 105 17.24 -6.68 19.51
C SER A 105 18.36 -5.65 19.72
N ASN A 106 19.54 -5.89 19.14
CA ASN A 106 20.69 -4.99 19.21
C ASN A 106 20.63 -3.86 18.17
N LYS A 107 19.58 -3.82 17.35
CA LYS A 107 19.40 -2.91 16.20
C LYS A 107 20.34 -3.19 15.04
N ASP A 108 20.92 -4.38 14.97
CA ASP A 108 21.68 -4.82 13.81
C ASP A 108 20.73 -5.20 12.68
N GLU A 109 21.05 -4.72 11.50
CA GLU A 109 20.25 -4.90 10.29
C GLU A 109 20.74 -6.10 9.49
N GLY A 110 19.81 -6.99 9.14
CA GLY A 110 20.05 -8.10 8.25
C GLY A 110 20.10 -7.71 6.77
N LEU A 111 20.14 -8.74 5.92
CA LEU A 111 19.99 -8.58 4.47
C LEU A 111 18.55 -8.17 4.14
N GLU A 112 18.41 -7.20 3.23
CA GLU A 112 17.11 -6.79 2.70
C GLU A 112 16.63 -7.78 1.64
N LEU A 113 15.38 -8.22 1.78
CA LEU A 113 14.70 -9.10 0.85
C LEU A 113 13.55 -8.36 0.21
N SER A 114 13.42 -8.50 -1.11
CA SER A 114 12.35 -7.87 -1.88
C SER A 114 11.37 -8.91 -2.40
N SER A 115 10.09 -8.58 -2.36
CA SER A 115 9.05 -9.35 -3.03
C SER A 115 9.23 -9.27 -4.56
N PRO A 116 8.60 -10.15 -5.33
CA PRO A 116 8.34 -9.89 -6.74
C PRO A 116 7.59 -8.57 -6.92
N ILE A 117 7.81 -7.92 -8.07
CA ILE A 117 7.06 -6.70 -8.44
C ILE A 117 5.66 -7.12 -8.86
N ALA A 118 4.65 -6.54 -8.23
CA ALA A 118 3.25 -6.70 -8.61
C ALA A 118 2.77 -5.49 -9.43
N THR A 119 1.95 -5.77 -10.44
CA THR A 119 1.34 -4.73 -11.28
C THR A 119 -0.12 -4.56 -10.87
N VAL A 120 -0.51 -3.32 -10.59
CA VAL A 120 -1.90 -2.95 -10.29
C VAL A 120 -2.77 -3.27 -11.50
N SER A 121 -3.89 -3.96 -11.27
CA SER A 121 -4.79 -4.39 -12.35
C SER A 121 -5.22 -3.23 -13.23
N LEU A 122 -5.25 -3.49 -14.54
CA LEU A 122 -5.70 -2.54 -15.56
C LEU A 122 -7.22 -2.53 -15.73
N GLY A 123 -7.88 -3.67 -15.45
CA GLY A 123 -9.30 -3.87 -15.72
C GLY A 123 -10.16 -4.10 -14.48
N GLU A 124 -9.57 -4.58 -13.39
CA GLU A 124 -10.28 -4.85 -12.15
C GLU A 124 -9.98 -3.74 -11.14
N GLY A 125 -10.91 -2.80 -11.03
CA GLY A 125 -10.95 -1.82 -9.95
C GLY A 125 -11.72 -2.39 -8.76
N MET A 126 -11.29 -2.05 -7.56
CA MET A 126 -11.85 -2.62 -6.35
C MET A 126 -13.17 -1.99 -5.89
N CYS A 127 -13.45 -0.76 -6.35
CA CYS A 127 -14.77 -0.16 -6.16
C CYS A 127 -15.74 -0.75 -7.18
N GLN A 128 -16.41 -1.84 -6.83
CA GLN A 128 -17.65 -2.16 -7.52
C GLN A 128 -18.64 -1.00 -7.27
N PRO A 129 -19.23 -0.42 -8.31
CA PRO A 129 -20.22 0.63 -8.13
C PRO A 129 -21.36 0.08 -7.25
N ARG A 130 -21.84 0.89 -6.29
CA ARG A 130 -22.94 0.52 -5.36
C ARG A 130 -24.17 -0.05 -6.07
N LYS A 131 -24.34 0.26 -7.37
CA LYS A 131 -25.32 -0.33 -8.27
C LYS A 131 -24.62 -0.98 -9.47
N VAL A 132 -24.94 -2.26 -9.70
CA VAL A 132 -24.56 -3.00 -10.90
C VAL A 132 -25.03 -2.22 -12.14
N GLY A 133 -24.12 -1.90 -13.07
CA GLY A 133 -24.43 -1.14 -14.29
C GLY A 133 -24.27 0.39 -14.20
N THR A 134 -23.79 0.94 -13.08
CA THR A 134 -23.44 2.38 -13.00
C THR A 134 -21.93 2.61 -13.11
N VAL A 135 -21.52 3.58 -13.93
CA VAL A 135 -20.11 3.97 -14.11
C VAL A 135 -19.70 4.81 -12.90
N GLY A 136 -18.71 4.38 -12.08
CA GLY A 136 -18.57 4.92 -10.73
C GLY A 136 -17.25 4.71 -10.01
N ALA A 137 -16.13 5.01 -10.66
CA ALA A 137 -14.88 5.35 -9.96
C ALA A 137 -14.42 6.77 -10.36
N GLU A 138 -15.38 7.70 -10.48
CA GLU A 138 -15.05 9.11 -10.60
C GLU A 138 -14.55 9.60 -9.23
N PRO A 139 -13.37 10.23 -9.15
CA PRO A 139 -12.91 10.82 -7.90
C PRO A 139 -13.89 11.92 -7.50
N PHE A 140 -14.58 11.71 -6.38
CA PHE A 140 -15.39 12.77 -5.82
C PHE A 140 -14.48 13.70 -5.02
N SER A 141 -14.48 14.98 -5.38
CA SER A 141 -13.91 16.02 -4.54
C SER A 141 -14.84 16.22 -3.35
N ALA A 142 -14.51 15.62 -2.20
CA ALA A 142 -15.21 15.89 -0.95
C ALA A 142 -14.77 17.25 -0.42
N LYS A 143 -15.69 18.22 -0.35
CA LYS A 143 -15.48 19.44 0.44
C LYS A 143 -15.91 19.15 1.87
N LEU A 144 -14.94 19.01 2.77
CA LEU A 144 -15.19 18.98 4.20
C LEU A 144 -15.67 20.37 4.63
N ARG A 145 -16.86 20.44 5.21
CA ARG A 145 -17.37 21.63 5.90
C ARG A 145 -17.52 21.25 7.38
N TYR A 146 -16.95 22.05 8.25
CA TYR A 146 -17.18 21.90 9.69
C TYR A 146 -18.64 22.27 9.99
N THR A 147 -19.43 21.29 10.46
CA THR A 147 -20.79 21.54 10.96
C THR A 147 -20.71 21.75 12.48
N GLY A 148 -21.25 22.87 12.93
CA GLY A 148 -21.37 23.17 14.36
C GLY A 148 -22.57 22.46 14.99
N ALA A 149 -22.77 22.65 16.30
CA ALA A 149 -23.94 22.14 17.01
C ALA A 149 -25.27 22.72 16.48
N GLU A 150 -25.21 23.87 15.82
CA GLU A 150 -26.36 24.59 15.25
C GLU A 150 -26.69 24.20 13.80
N ASP A 151 -26.01 23.20 13.22
CA ASP A 151 -26.33 22.77 11.86
C ASP A 151 -27.71 22.07 11.84
N PRO A 152 -28.68 22.54 11.06
CA PRO A 152 -30.07 22.09 11.17
C PRO A 152 -30.27 20.64 10.70
N ASP A 153 -29.40 20.14 9.82
CA ASP A 153 -29.52 18.80 9.23
C ASP A 153 -28.47 17.83 9.78
N HIS A 154 -27.29 18.32 10.11
CA HIS A 154 -26.15 17.53 10.60
C HIS A 154 -25.48 18.18 11.82
N PRO A 155 -26.23 18.43 12.92
CA PRO A 155 -25.69 19.05 14.11
C PRO A 155 -24.63 18.14 14.74
N ASN A 156 -23.45 18.70 14.98
CA ASN A 156 -22.40 17.99 15.68
C ASN A 156 -22.69 18.04 17.20
N LEU A 157 -23.39 17.02 17.69
CA LEU A 157 -23.74 16.84 19.09
C LEU A 157 -22.63 16.04 19.78
N ILE A 158 -21.71 16.73 20.43
CA ILE A 158 -20.74 16.14 21.38
C ILE A 158 -21.44 16.00 22.73
#